data_AF-A0A392NG18-F1
#
_entry.id   AF-A0A392NG18-F1
#
_cell.length_a   1.000
_cell.length_b   1.000
_cell.length_c   1.000
_cell.angle_alpha   90.00
_cell.angle_beta   90.00
_cell.angle_gamma   90.00
#
_symmetry.space_group_name_H-M   'P 1'
#
loop_
_entity.id
_entity.type
_entity.pdbx_description
1 polymer ?
#
loop_
_entity_poly.entity_id
_entity_poly.type
_entity_poly.pdbx_seq_one_letter_code
_entity_poly.pdbx_strand_id
1 'polypeptide(L)'
;MNLAAGIQVAQLALKHRQNKKQQQRIIVFSGSPIKHEKKMLEMIGRKLKKNSVALDIVNFGEEDEGKTEKLEALLAAVNNNDSSHMVHVPPGPNALSDVLI
;
A
#
# COMPACT_ATOMS: atom_id res chain seq x y z
N MET A 1 -5.96 -12.50 -2.35
CA MET A 1 -5.71 -11.71 -1.11
C MET A 1 -6.82 -10.66 -0.94
N ASN A 2 -7.30 -10.40 0.27
CA ASN A 2 -8.23 -9.29 0.52
C ASN A 2 -7.45 -8.06 1.03
N LEU A 3 -6.93 -7.26 0.09
CA LEU A 3 -6.13 -6.06 0.38
C LEU A 3 -6.87 -5.07 1.30
N ALA A 4 -8.17 -4.88 1.06
CA ALA A 4 -8.99 -3.97 1.86
C ALA A 4 -9.07 -4.37 3.34
N ALA A 5 -9.29 -5.65 3.61
CA ALA A 5 -9.33 -6.16 4.98
C ALA A 5 -7.97 -6.00 5.68
N GLY A 6 -6.88 -6.33 4.98
CA GLY A 6 -5.52 -6.18 5.51
C GLY A 6 -5.18 -4.75 5.93
N ILE A 7 -5.52 -3.77 5.08
CA ILE A 7 -5.32 -2.35 5.38
C ILE A 7 -6.15 -1.90 6.59
N GLN A 8 -7.42 -2.35 6.71
CA GLN A 8 -8.26 -2.01 7.85
C GLN A 8 -7.71 -2.55 9.18
N VAL A 9 -7.22 -3.79 9.17
CA VAL A 9 -6.58 -4.39 10.34
C VAL A 9 -5.30 -3.63 10.71
N ALA A 10 -4.46 -3.28 9.72
CA ALA A 10 -3.26 -2.49 9.94
C ALA A 10 -3.58 -1.11 10.53
N GLN A 11 -4.64 -0.45 10.04
CA GLN A 11 -5.11 0.83 10.60
C GLN A 11 -5.53 0.69 12.07
N LEU A 12 -6.24 -0.39 12.42
CA LEU A 12 -6.65 -0.65 13.79
C LEU A 12 -5.45 -0.90 14.71
N ALA A 13 -4.44 -1.62 14.22
CA ALA A 13 -3.19 -1.84 14.95
C ALA A 13 -2.46 -0.52 15.22
N LEU A 14 -2.36 0.36 14.21
CA LEU A 14 -1.76 1.69 14.36
C LEU A 14 -2.52 2.55 15.38
N LYS A 15 -3.85 2.43 15.45
CA LYS A 15 -4.68 3.15 16.43
C LYS A 15 -4.36 2.75 17.88
N HIS A 16 -3.95 1.52 18.15
CA HIS A 16 -3.70 1.01 19.50
C HIS A 16 -2.21 1.05 19.94
N ARG A 17 -1.34 1.73 19.19
CA ARG A 17 0.08 1.91 19.58
C ARG A 17 0.25 2.66 20.92
N GLN A 18 1.31 2.34 21.66
CA GLN A 18 1.66 2.99 22.92
C GLN A 18 2.05 4.47 22.72
N ASN A 19 2.96 4.76 21.79
CA ASN A 19 3.40 6.12 21.51
C ASN A 19 2.60 6.79 20.37
N LYS A 20 1.71 7.73 20.70
CA LYS A 20 0.89 8.43 19.70
C LYS A 20 1.65 9.46 18.86
N LYS A 21 2.84 9.91 19.29
CA LYS A 21 3.64 10.93 18.58
C LYS A 21 4.34 10.39 17.33
N GLN A 22 4.51 9.07 17.22
CA GLN A 22 5.12 8.46 16.04
C GLN A 22 4.23 8.61 14.81
N GLN A 23 4.86 8.88 13.66
CA GLN A 23 4.19 8.86 12.37
C GLN A 23 3.70 7.44 12.07
N GLN A 24 2.53 7.36 11.44
CA GLN A 24 1.91 6.09 11.08
C GLN A 24 2.27 5.76 9.65
N ARG A 25 2.81 4.57 9.42
CA ARG A 25 3.18 4.09 8.09
C ARG A 25 2.80 2.63 7.93
N ILE A 26 2.25 2.28 6.78
CA ILE A 26 1.95 0.91 6.36
C ILE A 26 2.82 0.63 5.14
N ILE A 27 3.51 -0.51 5.13
CA ILE A 27 4.25 -1.01 3.97
C ILE A 27 3.52 -2.24 3.45
N VAL A 28 3.04 -2.19 2.21
CA VAL A 28 2.27 -3.27 1.57
C VAL A 28 3.12 -3.98 0.54
N PHE A 29 3.30 -5.28 0.74
CA PHE A 29 3.93 -6.19 -0.21
C PHE A 29 2.84 -6.83 -1.08
N SER A 30 2.78 -6.44 -2.36
CA SER A 30 1.76 -6.88 -3.32
C SER A 30 2.33 -7.84 -4.36
N GLY A 31 2.29 -9.14 -4.04
CA GLY A 31 2.79 -10.22 -4.90
C GLY A 31 1.74 -10.94 -5.74
N SER A 32 0.45 -10.56 -5.65
CA SER A 32 -0.66 -11.29 -6.28
C SER A 32 -1.65 -10.35 -6.98
N PRO A 33 -2.46 -10.85 -7.95
CA PRO A 33 -3.53 -10.09 -8.58
C PRO A 33 -4.50 -9.41 -7.61
N ILE A 34 -4.94 -8.20 -7.96
CA ILE A 34 -5.87 -7.39 -7.16
C ILE A 34 -7.27 -7.46 -7.76
N LYS A 35 -8.13 -8.25 -7.12
CA LYS A 35 -9.53 -8.44 -7.54
C LYS A 35 -10.45 -7.27 -7.18
N HIS A 36 -9.99 -6.35 -6.33
CA HIS A 36 -10.78 -5.23 -5.84
C HIS A 36 -10.97 -4.17 -6.94
N GLU A 37 -12.11 -3.49 -6.90
CA GLU A 37 -12.40 -2.37 -7.80
C GLU A 37 -11.58 -1.13 -7.43
N LYS A 38 -11.21 -0.35 -8.45
CA LYS A 38 -10.48 0.92 -8.31
C LYS A 38 -11.15 1.88 -7.32
N LYS A 39 -12.48 2.05 -7.43
CA LYS A 39 -13.26 2.92 -6.53
C LYS A 39 -13.13 2.52 -5.06
N MET A 40 -13.08 1.22 -4.76
CA MET A 40 -12.91 0.73 -3.39
C MET A 40 -11.53 1.09 -2.85
N LEU A 41 -10.49 0.96 -3.67
CA LEU A 41 -9.12 1.33 -3.29
C LEU A 41 -8.99 2.84 -3.06
N GLU A 42 -9.58 3.68 -3.90
CA GLU A 42 -9.61 5.13 -3.70
C GLU A 42 -10.31 5.52 -2.38
N MET A 43 -11.43 4.87 -2.04
CA MET A 43 -12.10 5.11 -0.75
C MET A 43 -11.21 4.75 0.44
N ILE A 44 -10.43 3.66 0.33
CA ILE A 44 -9.48 3.25 1.37
C ILE A 44 -8.33 4.27 1.47
N GLY A 45 -7.75 4.68 0.35
CA GLY A 45 -6.69 5.69 0.31
C GLY A 45 -7.12 7.00 0.97
N ARG A 46 -8.34 7.48 0.66
CA ARG A 46 -8.92 8.67 1.31
C ARG A 46 -9.11 8.49 2.81
N LYS A 47 -9.51 7.30 3.28
CA LYS A 47 -9.61 6.99 4.72
C LYS A 47 -8.25 7.03 5.39
N LEU A 48 -7.22 6.44 4.79
CA LEU A 48 -5.85 6.45 5.32
C LEU A 48 -5.29 7.88 5.40
N LYS A 49 -5.47 8.68 4.34
CA LYS A 49 -5.08 10.09 4.30
C LYS A 49 -5.72 10.91 5.43
N LYS A 50 -7.02 10.74 5.68
CA LYS A 50 -7.73 11.40 6.79
C LYS A 50 -7.18 11.04 8.17
N ASN A 51 -6.58 9.87 8.32
CA ASN A 51 -6.00 9.40 9.58
C ASN A 51 -4.47 9.64 9.66
N SER A 52 -3.92 10.42 8.73
CA SER A 52 -2.48 10.72 8.64
C SER A 52 -1.62 9.45 8.63
N VAL A 53 -2.04 8.45 7.86
CA VAL A 53 -1.30 7.20 7.65
C VAL A 53 -0.62 7.26 6.28
N ALA A 54 0.70 7.17 6.27
CA ALA A 54 1.51 6.99 5.07
C ALA A 54 1.41 5.54 4.57
N LEU A 55 1.49 5.34 3.25
CA LEU A 55 1.44 4.02 2.63
C LEU A 55 2.58 3.87 1.63
N ASP A 56 3.43 2.88 1.83
CA ASP A 56 4.41 2.47 0.82
C ASP A 56 3.98 1.14 0.21
N ILE A 57 4.09 1.02 -1.11
CA ILE A 57 3.65 -0.15 -1.86
C ILE A 57 4.86 -0.77 -2.56
N VAL A 58 5.19 -2.00 -2.21
CA VAL A 58 6.15 -2.82 -2.94
C VAL A 58 5.36 -3.72 -3.89
N ASN A 59 5.35 -3.37 -5.16
CA ASN A 59 4.72 -4.15 -6.21
C ASN A 59 5.73 -5.15 -6.80
N PHE A 60 5.44 -6.45 -6.70
CA PHE A 60 6.31 -7.50 -7.24
C PHE A 60 5.46 -8.67 -7.75
N GLY A 61 6.11 -9.64 -8.39
CA GLY A 61 5.44 -10.81 -8.97
C GLY A 61 4.73 -10.48 -10.28
N GLU A 62 3.81 -11.36 -10.68
CA GLU A 62 3.17 -11.29 -11.99
C GLU A 62 2.34 -10.01 -12.16
N GLU A 63 2.56 -9.32 -13.29
CA GLU A 63 1.77 -8.17 -13.70
C GLU A 63 0.46 -8.67 -14.30
N ASP A 64 -0.64 -8.42 -13.59
CA ASP A 64 -1.99 -8.63 -14.12
C ASP A 64 -2.50 -7.32 -14.74
N GLU A 65 -3.32 -7.41 -15.79
CA GLU A 65 -3.90 -6.26 -16.47
C GLU A 65 -4.68 -5.40 -15.46
N GLY A 66 -4.16 -4.19 -15.21
CA GLY A 66 -4.76 -3.22 -14.30
C GLY A 66 -4.35 -3.32 -12.82
N LYS A 67 -3.47 -4.25 -12.42
CA LYS A 67 -2.90 -4.27 -11.05
C LYS A 67 -2.18 -2.95 -10.74
N THR A 68 -1.30 -2.54 -11.64
CA THR A 68 -0.50 -1.30 -11.49
C THR A 68 -1.40 -0.07 -11.42
N GLU A 69 -2.36 0.07 -12.35
CA GLU A 69 -3.29 1.20 -12.36
C GLU A 69 -4.11 1.31 -11.06
N LYS A 70 -4.55 0.16 -10.52
CA LYS A 70 -5.28 0.10 -9.25
C LYS A 70 -4.41 0.52 -8.06
N LEU A 71 -3.14 0.12 -8.04
CA LEU A 71 -2.18 0.50 -6.99
C LEU A 71 -1.80 1.97 -7.09
N GLU A 72 -1.62 2.51 -8.29
CA GLU A 72 -1.37 3.93 -8.52
C GLU A 72 -2.55 4.79 -8.07
N ALA A 73 -3.78 4.36 -8.33
CA ALA A 73 -4.97 5.05 -7.84
C ALA A 73 -5.06 5.06 -6.31
N LEU A 74 -4.69 3.94 -5.66
CA LEU A 74 -4.59 3.85 -4.21
C LEU A 74 -3.53 4.81 -3.67
N LEU A 75 -2.34 4.83 -4.28
CA LEU A 75 -1.23 5.70 -3.91
C LEU A 75 -1.60 7.18 -4.07
N ALA A 76 -2.20 7.56 -5.20
CA ALA A 76 -2.63 8.93 -5.44
C ALA A 76 -3.70 9.37 -4.41
N ALA A 77 -4.61 8.47 -4.02
CA ALA A 77 -5.64 8.75 -3.03
C ALA A 77 -5.09 8.91 -1.61
N VAL A 78 -4.01 8.22 -1.27
CA VAL A 78 -3.39 8.25 0.08
C VAL A 78 -2.34 9.34 0.23
N ASN A 79 -1.62 9.67 -0.85
CA ASN A 79 -0.48 10.56 -0.79
C ASN A 79 -0.86 11.96 -0.28
N ASN A 80 -0.03 12.47 0.62
CA ASN A 80 -0.16 13.80 1.20
C ASN A 80 1.26 14.37 1.37
N ASN A 81 1.62 15.36 0.57
CA ASN A 81 2.95 15.97 0.53
C ASN A 81 4.09 14.93 0.40
N ASP A 82 3.99 14.04 -0.58
CA ASP A 82 5.02 13.02 -0.90
C ASP A 82 5.41 12.12 0.28
N SER A 83 4.44 11.77 1.12
CA SER A 83 4.64 10.89 2.26
C SER A 83 4.55 9.40 1.93
N SER A 84 4.09 9.06 0.73
CA SER A 84 3.72 7.70 0.30
C SER A 84 4.36 7.37 -1.03
N HIS A 85 4.94 6.17 -1.16
CA HIS A 85 5.73 5.78 -2.33
C HIS A 85 5.31 4.42 -2.89
N MET A 86 5.62 4.17 -4.16
CA MET A 86 5.50 2.84 -4.75
C MET A 86 6.82 2.44 -5.41
N VAL A 87 7.25 1.23 -5.13
CA VAL A 87 8.42 0.59 -5.73
C VAL A 87 7.92 -0.56 -6.60
N HIS A 88 8.31 -0.55 -7.87
CA HIS A 88 8.04 -1.65 -8.80
C HIS A 88 9.27 -2.54 -8.89
N VAL A 89 9.11 -3.80 -8.50
CA VAL A 89 10.16 -4.80 -8.54
C VAL A 89 9.93 -5.69 -9.76
N PRO A 90 10.81 -5.63 -10.77
CA PRO A 90 10.67 -6.45 -11.96
C PRO A 90 10.82 -7.94 -11.62
N PRO A 91 10.19 -8.84 -12.39
CA PRO A 91 10.40 -10.27 -12.22
C PRO A 91 11.87 -10.63 -12.51
N GLY A 92 12.49 -11.43 -11.65
CA GLY A 92 13.87 -11.83 -11.81
C GLY A 92 14.38 -12.75 -10.70
N PRO A 93 15.61 -13.26 -10.82
CA PRO A 93 16.22 -14.17 -9.85
C PRO A 93 16.72 -13.47 -8.58
N ASN A 94 16.74 -12.14 -8.57
CA ASN A 94 17.24 -11.36 -7.44
C ASN A 94 16.34 -11.55 -6.22
N ALA A 95 16.93 -11.64 -5.04
CA ALA A 95 16.17 -11.66 -3.81
C ALA A 95 15.50 -10.29 -3.61
N LEU A 96 14.25 -10.29 -3.11
CA LEU A 96 13.51 -9.04 -2.85
C LEU A 96 14.27 -8.12 -1.86
N SER A 97 15.06 -8.70 -0.95
CA SER A 97 15.94 -7.98 -0.03
C SER A 97 16.97 -7.11 -0.73
N ASP A 98 17.47 -7.54 -1.88
CA ASP A 98 18.58 -6.88 -2.58
C ASP A 98 18.08 -5.69 -3.41
N VAL A 99 16.77 -5.62 -3.65
CA VAL A 99 16.11 -4.57 -4.44
C VAL A 99 15.57 -3.43 -3.56
N LEU A 100 15.34 -3.68 -2.26
CA LEU A 100 14.68 -2.74 -1.33
C LEU A 100 15.67 -1.96 -0.45
N ILE A 101 16.85 -1.63 -0.99
CA ILE A 101 17.92 -0.89 -0.29
C ILE A 101 17.62 0.61 -0.21
#